data_AF-A0AAJ0CFW0-F1
#
_entry.id   AF-A0AAJ0CFW0-F1
#
_cell.length_a   1.000
_cell.length_b   1.000
_cell.length_c   1.000
_cell.angle_alpha   90.00
_cell.angle_beta   90.00
_cell.angle_gamma   90.00
#
_symmetry.space_group_name_H-M   'P 1'
#
loop_
_entity.id
_entity.type
_entity.pdbx_description
1 polymer ?
#
loop_
_entity_poly.entity_id
_entity_poly.type
_entity_poly.pdbx_seq_one_letter_code
_entity_poly.pdbx_strand_id
1 'polypeptide(L)'
;MRFWLTFFQWTTLQYISLGQAHQSNTAWSRVTRGTDLGPPQPLDLKDSFVWRGEITRLPAMIEEDGGFYSRGFERVLDGEILTNAQLNKGSSLFQHAMGMSKEVTHYISTTTDPDVALSFASKIEGAATSYIYKIKTGHQMVDVNKSLKTYSPIASEKEQAAVGFIPWDQVEGWYEITQDERRFSGKWDTRINRLKFTKNDKYNLERYKSQEPSGEQLQLAGLPKQGDVDVPASTIEVFQNVWKRKPWKKYADMSTSDHLANFVWTKVCVKSGNENFCDLARKQYKNPSKQDPNENGDELKDGKVDPRCNDKKFSGSMADRVRDERRKQPLGSSWRRRNCKAPSKR
;
A
#
# COMPACT_ATOMS: atom_id res chain seq x y z
N MET A 1 -0.36 18.02 -55.13
CA MET A 1 -1.32 19.01 -54.58
C MET A 1 -2.21 18.31 -53.57
N ARG A 2 -2.36 18.93 -52.38
CA ARG A 2 -3.25 18.59 -51.24
C ARG A 2 -2.77 17.52 -50.25
N PHE A 3 -1.92 18.01 -49.34
CA PHE A 3 -1.70 17.57 -47.96
C PHE A 3 -3.00 17.56 -47.14
N TRP A 4 -3.19 16.56 -46.28
CA TRP A 4 -3.90 16.71 -45.00
C TRP A 4 -3.17 15.88 -43.92
N LEU A 5 -2.47 16.61 -43.06
CA LEU A 5 -1.95 16.14 -41.76
C LEU A 5 -3.10 16.07 -40.76
N THR A 6 -3.18 15.00 -39.97
CA THR A 6 -3.79 15.08 -38.63
C THR A 6 -2.80 14.51 -37.61
N PHE A 7 -2.04 15.44 -37.02
CA PHE A 7 -1.33 15.30 -35.77
C PHE A 7 -2.37 15.24 -34.64
N PHE A 8 -2.47 14.12 -33.92
CA PHE A 8 -3.13 14.09 -32.62
C PHE A 8 -2.04 13.98 -31.54
N GLN A 9 -1.71 15.13 -30.96
CA GLN A 9 -0.80 15.24 -29.83
C GLN A 9 -1.43 14.66 -28.57
N TRP A 10 -0.66 13.81 -27.90
CA TRP A 10 -0.85 13.35 -26.53
C TRP A 10 -0.54 14.49 -25.55
N THR A 11 -1.53 14.97 -24.79
CA THR A 11 -1.30 15.85 -23.63
C THR A 11 -2.41 15.72 -22.58
N THR A 12 -2.35 14.72 -21.72
CA THR A 12 -3.08 14.74 -20.43
C THR A 12 -2.39 13.86 -19.38
N LEU A 13 -1.32 14.37 -18.75
CA LEU A 13 -0.79 13.84 -17.47
C LEU A 13 0.19 14.81 -16.81
N GLN A 14 -0.28 15.99 -16.37
CA GLN A 14 0.50 16.86 -15.48
C GLN A 14 -0.28 17.54 -14.33
N TYR A 15 -1.58 17.29 -14.15
CA TYR A 15 -2.36 17.96 -13.09
C TYR A 15 -2.32 17.28 -11.70
N ILE A 16 -1.52 16.23 -11.50
CA ILE A 16 -1.37 15.59 -10.17
C ILE A 16 -0.34 16.34 -9.28
N SER A 17 0.51 17.20 -9.85
CA SER A 17 1.64 17.82 -9.13
C SER A 17 1.24 19.01 -8.23
N LEU A 18 0.33 19.89 -8.69
CA LEU A 18 0.08 21.17 -8.02
C LEU A 18 -0.76 21.07 -6.74
N GLY A 19 -1.67 20.08 -6.64
CA GLY A 19 -2.43 19.84 -5.40
C GLY A 19 -1.59 19.22 -4.27
N GLN A 20 -0.51 18.51 -4.61
CA GLN A 20 0.31 17.75 -3.67
C GLN A 20 1.48 18.57 -3.08
N ALA A 21 2.06 19.50 -3.84
CA ALA A 21 3.09 20.42 -3.35
C ALA A 21 2.56 21.35 -2.24
N HIS A 22 1.26 21.69 -2.26
CA HIS A 22 0.65 22.52 -1.21
C HIS A 22 0.34 21.71 0.07
N GLN A 23 -0.02 20.43 -0.06
CA GLN A 23 -0.22 19.53 1.09
C GLN A 23 1.10 19.15 1.76
N SER A 24 2.18 18.91 1.01
CA SER A 24 3.48 18.57 1.59
C SER A 24 4.09 19.73 2.38
N ASN A 25 4.07 20.96 1.85
CA ASN A 25 4.57 22.14 2.57
C ASN A 25 3.75 22.46 3.83
N THR A 26 2.43 22.29 3.80
CA THR A 26 1.59 22.50 4.98
C THR A 26 1.77 21.38 6.01
N ALA A 27 1.92 20.12 5.59
CA ALA A 27 2.18 18.98 6.47
C ALA A 27 3.53 19.11 7.18
N TRP A 28 4.61 19.46 6.47
CA TRP A 28 5.92 19.72 7.07
C TRP A 28 5.85 20.83 8.13
N SER A 29 5.16 21.92 7.82
CA SER A 29 4.99 23.03 8.77
C SER A 29 4.17 22.65 10.01
N ARG A 30 3.31 21.62 9.92
CA ARG A 30 2.45 21.17 11.03
C ARG A 30 3.22 20.23 11.95
N VAL A 31 4.05 19.35 11.38
CA VAL A 31 4.96 18.44 12.11
C VAL A 31 6.03 19.23 12.88
N THR A 32 6.60 20.28 12.28
CA THR A 32 7.66 21.08 12.95
C THR A 32 7.13 22.01 14.02
N ARG A 33 5.85 22.39 13.99
CA ARG A 33 5.22 23.29 14.97
C ARG A 33 4.65 22.60 16.21
N GLY A 34 4.75 21.27 16.31
CA GLY A 34 4.43 20.54 17.53
C GLY A 34 3.03 20.86 18.09
N THR A 35 2.02 21.00 17.23
CA THR A 35 0.66 21.24 17.71
C THR A 35 0.18 20.03 18.50
N ASP A 36 0.00 20.22 19.80
CA ASP A 36 -0.45 19.23 20.78
C ASP A 36 -1.91 18.84 20.49
N LEU A 37 -2.09 17.98 19.48
CA LEU A 37 -3.32 17.24 19.31
C LEU A 37 -3.31 16.18 20.41
N GLY A 38 -4.11 16.41 21.45
CA GLY A 38 -4.17 15.57 22.64
C GLY A 38 -4.25 14.06 22.31
N PRO A 39 -3.90 13.19 23.28
CA PRO A 39 -3.70 11.77 23.02
C PRO A 39 -4.95 11.15 22.38
N PRO A 40 -4.80 10.38 21.28
CA PRO A 40 -5.93 9.74 20.64
C PRO A 40 -6.62 8.79 21.63
N GLN A 41 -7.94 8.91 21.73
CA GLN A 41 -8.78 8.03 22.56
C GLN A 41 -8.58 6.56 22.12
N PRO A 42 -8.45 5.59 23.06
CA PRO A 42 -8.34 4.18 22.70
C PRO A 42 -9.67 3.71 22.10
N LEU A 43 -9.69 3.42 20.79
CA LEU A 43 -10.75 2.61 20.19
C LEU A 43 -10.42 1.14 20.43
N ASP A 44 -11.35 0.41 21.06
CA ASP A 44 -11.32 -1.05 21.05
C ASP A 44 -11.73 -1.51 19.63
N LEU A 45 -10.75 -2.05 18.91
CA LEU A 45 -10.92 -2.48 17.52
C LEU A 45 -11.12 -4.01 17.40
N LYS A 46 -11.28 -4.68 18.53
CA LYS A 46 -11.74 -6.05 18.58
C LYS A 46 -13.14 -6.11 17.97
N ASP A 47 -13.32 -7.01 16.99
CA ASP A 47 -14.56 -7.11 16.21
C ASP A 47 -14.95 -5.90 15.36
N SER A 48 -14.05 -4.94 15.15
CA SER A 48 -14.35 -3.75 14.34
C SER A 48 -14.04 -3.93 12.85
N PHE A 49 -14.46 -2.93 12.07
CA PHE A 49 -14.18 -2.80 10.65
C PHE A 49 -13.40 -1.51 10.39
N VAL A 50 -12.60 -1.54 9.34
CA VAL A 50 -12.04 -0.35 8.70
C VAL A 50 -12.63 -0.15 7.32
N TRP A 51 -12.46 1.06 6.82
CA TRP A 51 -13.05 1.54 5.59
C TRP A 51 -11.95 2.00 4.64
N ARG A 52 -12.11 1.73 3.36
CA ARG A 52 -11.18 2.17 2.32
C ARG A 52 -11.93 2.75 1.13
N GLY A 53 -11.67 4.01 0.83
CA GLY A 53 -12.07 4.62 -0.44
C GLY A 53 -11.13 4.16 -1.55
N GLU A 54 -11.69 3.70 -2.66
CA GLU A 54 -10.96 3.22 -3.82
C GLU A 54 -11.58 3.81 -5.09
N ILE A 55 -10.73 4.31 -5.98
CA ILE A 55 -11.15 5.13 -7.12
C ILE A 55 -10.63 4.60 -8.45
N THR A 56 -9.66 3.69 -8.44
CA THR A 56 -9.03 3.18 -9.67
C THR A 56 -9.38 1.72 -9.96
N ARG A 57 -9.69 0.92 -8.95
CA ARG A 57 -9.93 -0.52 -9.11
C ARG A 57 -11.38 -0.90 -8.85
N LEU A 58 -11.92 -1.73 -9.73
CA LEU A 58 -13.22 -2.37 -9.59
C LEU A 58 -13.14 -3.55 -8.61
N PRO A 59 -14.24 -3.91 -7.94
CA PRO A 59 -14.31 -5.10 -7.07
C PRO A 59 -13.80 -6.37 -7.77
N ALA A 60 -14.20 -6.61 -9.02
CA ALA A 60 -13.78 -7.78 -9.79
C ALA A 60 -12.26 -7.83 -10.03
N MET A 61 -11.60 -6.68 -10.20
CA MET A 61 -10.14 -6.62 -10.35
C MET A 61 -9.43 -6.97 -9.04
N ILE A 62 -9.92 -6.42 -7.92
CA ILE A 62 -9.36 -6.72 -6.59
C ILE A 62 -9.58 -8.19 -6.24
N GLU A 63 -10.72 -8.75 -6.62
CA GLU A 63 -11.00 -10.18 -6.48
C GLU A 63 -10.07 -11.05 -7.35
N GLU A 64 -9.83 -10.67 -8.62
CA GLU A 64 -8.89 -11.36 -9.51
C GLU A 64 -7.46 -11.37 -8.94
N ASP A 65 -7.04 -10.25 -8.35
CA ASP A 65 -5.76 -10.11 -7.63
C ASP A 65 -5.76 -10.88 -6.30
N GLY A 66 -6.91 -11.40 -5.86
CA GLY A 66 -7.07 -12.10 -4.58
C GLY A 66 -7.11 -11.18 -3.36
N GLY A 67 -7.09 -9.85 -3.55
CA GLY A 67 -7.14 -8.85 -2.50
C GLY A 67 -6.46 -7.53 -2.88
N PHE A 68 -6.28 -6.66 -1.89
CA PHE A 68 -5.52 -5.42 -2.06
C PHE A 68 -4.04 -5.67 -1.81
N TYR A 69 -3.20 -5.39 -2.79
CA TYR A 69 -1.76 -5.23 -2.57
C TYR A 69 -1.40 -3.76 -2.32
N SER A 70 -0.35 -3.54 -1.52
CA SER A 70 0.30 -2.24 -1.46
C SER A 70 1.07 -2.01 -2.75
N ARG A 71 1.29 -0.74 -3.13
CA ARG A 71 1.95 -0.42 -4.42
C ARG A 71 3.35 -1.00 -4.56
N GLY A 72 4.11 -1.02 -3.47
CA GLY A 72 5.42 -1.69 -3.45
C GLY A 72 5.32 -3.17 -3.80
N PHE A 73 4.33 -3.88 -3.25
CA PHE A 73 4.12 -5.30 -3.55
C PHE A 73 3.46 -5.56 -4.92
N GLU A 74 2.64 -4.65 -5.44
CA GLU A 74 2.14 -4.71 -6.82
C GLU A 74 3.31 -4.75 -7.82
N ARG A 75 4.32 -3.89 -7.62
CA ARG A 75 5.54 -3.89 -8.48
C ARG A 75 6.33 -5.18 -8.39
N VAL A 76 6.40 -5.76 -7.19
CA VAL A 76 7.09 -7.04 -6.97
C VAL A 76 6.34 -8.20 -7.60
N LEU A 77 5.00 -8.15 -7.57
CA LEU A 77 4.14 -9.08 -8.28
C LEU A 77 4.38 -9.00 -9.80
N ASP A 78 4.63 -7.80 -10.33
CA ASP A 78 5.02 -7.55 -11.72
C ASP A 78 6.48 -7.94 -12.04
N GLY A 79 7.21 -8.51 -11.07
CA GLY A 79 8.56 -9.04 -11.24
C GLY A 79 9.69 -8.03 -10.96
N GLU A 80 9.37 -6.84 -10.44
CA GLU A 80 10.39 -5.87 -10.06
C GLU A 80 11.11 -6.25 -8.75
N ILE A 81 12.41 -5.98 -8.69
CA ILE A 81 13.20 -6.02 -7.45
C ILE A 81 13.44 -4.58 -7.01
N LEU A 82 12.90 -4.19 -5.86
CA LEU A 82 13.06 -2.84 -5.34
C LEU A 82 14.49 -2.64 -4.82
N THR A 83 15.07 -1.48 -5.11
CA THR A 83 16.38 -1.10 -4.56
C THR A 83 16.30 -0.91 -3.04
N ASN A 84 17.43 -0.97 -2.34
CA ASN A 84 17.48 -0.73 -0.88
C ASN A 84 16.89 0.62 -0.47
N ALA A 85 17.07 1.66 -1.28
CA ALA A 85 16.49 2.98 -1.04
C ALA A 85 14.96 2.95 -1.18
N GLN A 86 14.44 2.28 -2.21
CA GLN A 86 13.00 2.11 -2.41
C GLN A 86 12.38 1.23 -1.32
N LEU A 87 13.05 0.16 -0.89
CA LEU A 87 12.61 -0.69 0.20
C LEU A 87 12.52 0.08 1.52
N ASN A 88 13.54 0.86 1.88
CA ASN A 88 13.51 1.70 3.08
C ASN A 88 12.40 2.75 3.01
N LYS A 89 12.31 3.47 1.89
CA LYS A 89 11.25 4.46 1.63
C LYS A 89 9.85 3.86 1.72
N GLY A 90 9.64 2.72 1.08
CA GLY A 90 8.38 1.99 1.07
C GLY A 90 7.97 1.45 2.44
N SER A 91 8.97 1.17 3.29
CA SER A 91 8.77 0.62 4.63
C SER A 91 8.48 1.66 5.71
N SER A 92 8.71 2.95 5.44
CA SER A 92 8.43 4.03 6.39
C SER A 92 6.94 4.34 6.50
N LEU A 93 6.38 4.11 7.69
CA LEU A 93 5.01 4.49 8.02
C LEU A 93 4.81 6.01 7.97
N PHE A 94 5.80 6.78 8.43
CA PHE A 94 5.77 8.25 8.34
C PHE A 94 5.71 8.73 6.88
N GLN A 95 6.57 8.22 6.01
CA GLN A 95 6.54 8.60 4.59
C GLN A 95 5.27 8.11 3.88
N HIS A 96 4.70 6.98 4.30
CA HIS A 96 3.39 6.52 3.84
C HIS A 96 2.29 7.51 4.22
N ALA A 97 2.17 7.86 5.51
CA ALA A 97 1.16 8.79 6.02
C ALA A 97 1.31 10.21 5.43
N MET A 98 2.53 10.61 5.07
CA MET A 98 2.81 11.86 4.34
C MET A 98 2.49 11.79 2.84
N GLY A 99 2.19 10.60 2.30
CA GLY A 99 2.00 10.37 0.86
C GLY A 99 3.28 10.41 0.02
N MET A 100 4.45 10.44 0.65
CA MET A 100 5.76 10.57 -0.01
C MET A 100 6.28 9.25 -0.60
N SER A 101 5.83 8.11 -0.07
CA SER A 101 6.22 6.78 -0.55
C SER A 101 5.19 6.15 -1.50
N LYS A 102 4.24 6.93 -2.06
CA LYS A 102 3.09 6.42 -2.83
C LYS A 102 3.43 5.36 -3.90
N GLU A 103 4.59 5.45 -4.57
CA GLU A 103 4.97 4.53 -5.65
C GLU A 103 5.66 3.23 -5.20
N VAL A 104 6.02 3.13 -3.91
CA VAL A 104 6.77 1.99 -3.36
C VAL A 104 6.25 1.56 -1.99
N THR A 105 5.16 2.18 -1.51
CA THR A 105 4.70 1.96 -0.14
C THR A 105 4.32 0.50 0.09
N HIS A 106 4.74 -0.01 1.23
CA HIS A 106 4.40 -1.35 1.72
C HIS A 106 3.14 -1.35 2.59
N TYR A 107 2.38 -0.26 2.57
CA TYR A 107 1.16 -0.10 3.36
C TYR A 107 -0.04 0.21 2.46
N ILE A 108 -1.22 -0.22 2.90
CA ILE A 108 -2.51 0.06 2.30
C ILE A 108 -3.30 0.90 3.31
N SER A 109 -3.60 2.14 2.95
CA SER A 109 -4.36 3.05 3.80
C SER A 109 -5.81 2.57 3.96
N THR A 110 -6.25 2.48 5.22
CA THR A 110 -7.64 2.29 5.61
C THR A 110 -7.93 3.19 6.81
N THR A 111 -9.19 3.42 7.16
CA THR A 111 -9.57 4.30 8.26
C THR A 111 -10.67 3.68 9.09
N THR A 112 -10.71 3.97 10.40
CA THR A 112 -11.86 3.61 11.23
C THR A 112 -13.06 4.54 11.01
N ASP A 113 -12.91 5.58 10.19
CA ASP A 113 -13.91 6.62 9.97
C ASP A 113 -14.42 6.58 8.52
N PRO A 114 -15.66 6.12 8.28
CA PRO A 114 -16.18 5.97 6.93
C PRO A 114 -16.36 7.31 6.19
N ASP A 115 -16.54 8.43 6.91
CA ASP A 115 -16.58 9.77 6.29
C ASP A 115 -15.20 10.14 5.71
N VAL A 116 -14.11 9.74 6.38
CA VAL A 116 -12.76 9.87 5.84
C VAL A 116 -12.62 9.02 4.58
N ALA A 117 -13.02 7.74 4.59
CA ALA A 117 -12.96 6.87 3.41
C ALA A 117 -13.76 7.44 2.22
N LEU A 118 -14.93 7.99 2.47
CA LEU A 118 -15.75 8.68 1.47
C LEU A 118 -15.03 9.89 0.87
N SER A 119 -14.35 10.70 1.70
CA SER A 119 -13.59 11.85 1.20
C SER A 119 -12.53 11.41 0.18
N PHE A 120 -11.86 10.27 0.42
CA PHE A 120 -10.89 9.68 -0.51
C PHE A 120 -11.55 9.11 -1.77
N ALA A 121 -12.68 8.41 -1.64
CA ALA A 121 -13.46 7.92 -2.77
C ALA A 121 -14.02 9.05 -3.66
N SER A 122 -14.04 10.29 -3.15
CA SER A 122 -14.58 11.47 -3.82
C SER A 122 -13.52 12.39 -4.42
N LYS A 123 -12.21 12.10 -4.25
CA LYS A 123 -11.12 13.02 -4.62
C LYS A 123 -10.97 13.30 -6.12
N ILE A 124 -11.43 12.41 -7.00
CA ILE A 124 -11.30 12.58 -8.45
C ILE A 124 -12.65 12.98 -9.05
N GLU A 125 -12.74 14.24 -9.49
CA GLU A 125 -13.82 14.70 -10.35
C GLU A 125 -13.77 13.93 -11.68
N GLY A 126 -14.92 13.39 -12.10
CA GLY A 126 -15.04 12.66 -13.38
C GLY A 126 -14.67 11.18 -13.35
N ALA A 127 -14.20 10.62 -12.23
CA ALA A 127 -14.09 9.15 -12.12
C ALA A 127 -15.50 8.54 -12.31
N ALA A 128 -15.66 7.57 -13.21
CA ALA A 128 -16.99 7.04 -13.56
C ALA A 128 -17.69 6.39 -12.35
N THR A 129 -16.94 5.64 -11.54
CA THR A 129 -17.43 4.98 -10.32
C THR A 129 -16.29 4.90 -9.30
N SER A 130 -16.58 5.14 -8.02
CA SER A 130 -15.68 4.85 -6.91
C SER A 130 -16.35 3.94 -5.89
N TYR A 131 -15.56 3.37 -4.99
CA TYR A 131 -16.03 2.37 -4.04
C TYR A 131 -15.56 2.69 -2.63
N ILE A 132 -16.38 2.31 -1.65
CA ILE A 132 -15.98 2.27 -0.24
C ILE A 132 -16.07 0.83 0.23
N TYR A 133 -14.93 0.23 0.53
CA TYR A 133 -14.82 -1.13 1.04
C TYR A 133 -14.95 -1.15 2.54
N LYS A 134 -15.71 -2.11 3.06
CA LYS A 134 -15.79 -2.43 4.49
C LYS A 134 -14.97 -3.69 4.75
N ILE A 135 -13.95 -3.57 5.58
CA ILE A 135 -12.89 -4.58 5.73
C ILE A 135 -12.77 -4.94 7.20
N LYS A 136 -12.82 -6.24 7.54
CA LYS A 136 -12.67 -6.68 8.93
C LYS A 136 -11.26 -6.35 9.41
N THR A 137 -11.12 -5.84 10.64
CA THR A 137 -9.79 -5.60 11.22
C THR A 137 -8.96 -6.88 11.32
N GLY A 138 -7.64 -6.76 11.17
CA GLY A 138 -6.74 -7.90 11.22
C GLY A 138 -5.30 -7.52 11.58
N HIS A 139 -4.50 -8.53 11.90
CA HIS A 139 -3.16 -8.39 12.49
C HIS A 139 -2.16 -7.61 11.63
N GLN A 140 -2.39 -7.44 10.33
CA GLN A 140 -1.54 -6.63 9.47
C GLN A 140 -1.76 -5.12 9.64
N MET A 141 -2.82 -4.70 10.35
CA MET A 141 -3.20 -3.29 10.48
C MET A 141 -2.46 -2.61 11.63
N VAL A 142 -1.81 -1.50 11.31
CA VAL A 142 -1.01 -0.67 12.22
C VAL A 142 -1.72 0.66 12.45
N ASP A 143 -1.89 1.04 13.70
CA ASP A 143 -2.46 2.33 14.08
C ASP A 143 -1.42 3.44 13.86
N VAL A 144 -1.65 4.28 12.84
CA VAL A 144 -0.69 5.32 12.44
C VAL A 144 -0.49 6.35 13.54
N ASN A 145 -1.60 6.80 14.15
CA ASN A 145 -1.55 7.82 15.19
C ASN A 145 -0.80 7.34 16.43
N LYS A 146 -1.05 6.11 16.86
CA LYS A 146 -0.33 5.56 18.02
C LYS A 146 1.14 5.28 17.70
N SER A 147 1.44 4.83 16.48
CA SER A 147 2.82 4.50 16.07
C SER A 147 3.70 5.73 15.85
N LEU A 148 3.12 6.82 15.34
CA LEU A 148 3.82 8.08 15.09
C LEU A 148 3.68 9.10 16.24
N LYS A 149 2.73 8.90 17.17
CA LYS A 149 2.42 9.79 18.29
C LYS A 149 2.18 11.22 17.78
N THR A 150 2.82 12.21 18.42
CA THR A 150 2.78 13.64 18.05
C THR A 150 3.36 13.94 16.66
N TYR A 151 4.02 12.96 16.03
CA TYR A 151 4.55 13.07 14.67
C TYR A 151 3.60 12.51 13.61
N SER A 152 2.38 12.12 13.98
CA SER A 152 1.36 11.72 13.00
C SER A 152 0.96 12.92 12.12
N PRO A 153 1.17 12.86 10.79
CA PRO A 153 0.94 14.02 9.92
C PRO A 153 -0.51 14.50 9.86
N ILE A 154 -1.46 13.55 9.82
CA ILE A 154 -2.88 13.83 9.62
C ILE A 154 -3.71 12.97 10.58
N ALA A 155 -3.61 13.27 11.88
CA ALA A 155 -4.23 12.44 12.91
C ALA A 155 -5.76 12.29 12.77
N SER A 156 -6.43 13.27 12.15
CA SER A 156 -7.87 13.24 11.87
C SER A 156 -8.29 12.12 10.90
N GLU A 157 -7.38 11.56 10.11
CA GLU A 157 -7.70 10.46 9.19
C GLU A 157 -7.92 9.13 9.92
N LYS A 158 -7.52 9.02 11.20
CA LYS A 158 -7.67 7.80 12.03
C LYS A 158 -7.23 6.53 11.29
N GLU A 159 -6.08 6.64 10.62
CA GLU A 159 -5.59 5.63 9.69
C GLU A 159 -5.17 4.35 10.42
N GLN A 160 -5.61 3.22 9.86
CA GLN A 160 -5.07 1.90 10.12
C GLN A 160 -4.35 1.42 8.84
N ALA A 161 -3.03 1.50 8.84
CA ALA A 161 -2.21 1.14 7.69
C ALA A 161 -2.02 -0.38 7.65
N ALA A 162 -2.61 -1.07 6.68
CA ALA A 162 -2.44 -2.51 6.52
C ALA A 162 -1.10 -2.81 5.81
N VAL A 163 -0.25 -3.61 6.42
CA VAL A 163 1.05 -3.98 5.85
C VAL A 163 0.89 -5.01 4.72
N GLY A 164 1.36 -4.63 3.53
CA GLY A 164 1.58 -5.50 2.37
C GLY A 164 0.30 -5.88 1.63
N PHE A 165 -0.61 -6.59 2.30
CA PHE A 165 -1.75 -7.23 1.65
C PHE A 165 -3.01 -7.29 2.53
N ILE A 166 -4.16 -7.05 1.93
CA ILE A 166 -5.48 -7.32 2.52
C ILE A 166 -6.16 -8.39 1.65
N PRO A 167 -6.29 -9.64 2.14
CA PRO A 167 -6.97 -10.71 1.42
C PRO A 167 -8.41 -10.35 1.04
N TRP A 168 -8.86 -10.81 -0.14
CA TRP A 168 -10.23 -10.59 -0.59
C TRP A 168 -11.26 -11.17 0.37
N ASP A 169 -10.99 -12.33 0.96
CA ASP A 169 -11.88 -12.95 1.95
C ASP A 169 -11.94 -12.21 3.30
N GLN A 170 -11.11 -11.17 3.50
CA GLN A 170 -11.20 -10.24 4.65
C GLN A 170 -12.16 -9.07 4.39
N VAL A 171 -12.52 -8.82 3.12
CA VAL A 171 -13.44 -7.76 2.70
C VAL A 171 -14.87 -8.26 2.89
N GLU A 172 -15.66 -7.60 3.72
CA GLU A 172 -17.07 -7.96 3.95
C GLU A 172 -17.96 -7.61 2.76
N GLY A 173 -17.63 -6.49 2.10
CA GLY A 173 -18.35 -5.99 0.96
C GLY A 173 -17.97 -4.54 0.66
N TRP A 174 -18.72 -3.91 -0.22
CA TRP A 174 -18.46 -2.54 -0.65
C TRP A 174 -19.73 -1.78 -0.99
N TYR A 175 -19.62 -0.46 -0.93
CA TYR A 175 -20.61 0.48 -1.41
C TYR A 175 -20.11 1.08 -2.73
N GLU A 176 -20.97 1.12 -3.73
CA GLU A 176 -20.71 1.87 -4.96
C GLU A 176 -21.07 3.34 -4.75
N ILE A 177 -20.15 4.24 -5.12
CA ILE A 177 -20.31 5.68 -4.99
C ILE A 177 -20.47 6.28 -6.38
N THR A 178 -21.70 6.67 -6.69
CA THR A 178 -22.07 7.32 -7.95
C THR A 178 -21.66 8.80 -7.95
N GLN A 179 -21.83 9.47 -9.09
CA GLN A 179 -21.60 10.91 -9.20
C GLN A 179 -22.58 11.72 -8.33
N ASP A 180 -23.85 11.34 -8.29
CA ASP A 180 -24.87 12.03 -7.49
C ASP A 180 -24.57 11.90 -6.00
N GLU A 181 -24.12 10.72 -5.57
CA GLU A 181 -23.71 10.52 -4.19
C GLU A 181 -22.49 11.38 -3.84
N ARG A 182 -21.50 11.53 -4.71
CA ARG A 182 -20.38 12.47 -4.45
C ARG A 182 -20.81 13.91 -4.19
N ARG A 183 -21.95 14.36 -4.73
CA ARG A 183 -22.47 15.73 -4.55
C ARG A 183 -23.33 15.89 -3.30
N PHE A 184 -23.77 14.81 -2.68
CA PHE A 184 -24.54 14.87 -1.44
C PHE A 184 -23.66 15.37 -0.28
N SER A 185 -24.17 16.27 0.54
CA SER A 185 -23.44 16.91 1.64
C SER A 185 -23.66 16.28 3.03
N GLY A 186 -24.36 15.14 3.10
CA GLY A 186 -24.62 14.45 4.36
C GLY A 186 -23.49 13.53 4.83
N LYS A 187 -23.48 13.29 6.15
CA LYS A 187 -22.60 12.34 6.84
C LYS A 187 -22.87 10.90 6.44
N TRP A 188 -21.91 10.01 6.72
CA TRP A 188 -22.00 8.59 6.42
C TRP A 188 -23.30 7.93 6.88
N ASP A 189 -23.74 8.17 8.12
CA ASP A 189 -24.92 7.53 8.71
C ASP A 189 -26.24 7.83 7.97
N THR A 190 -26.35 9.00 7.35
CA THR A 190 -27.53 9.34 6.53
C THR A 190 -27.38 8.84 5.11
N ARG A 191 -26.14 8.87 4.60
CA ARG A 191 -25.79 8.44 3.25
C ARG A 191 -25.96 6.94 3.04
N ILE A 192 -25.55 6.12 4.00
CA ILE A 192 -25.51 4.66 3.87
C ILE A 192 -26.87 4.05 3.47
N ASN A 193 -27.98 4.67 3.89
CA ASN A 193 -29.34 4.24 3.55
C ASN A 193 -29.70 4.43 2.06
N ARG A 194 -28.92 5.24 1.34
CA ARG A 194 -29.08 5.49 -0.10
C ARG A 194 -28.13 4.67 -0.96
N LEU A 195 -27.08 4.12 -0.35
CA LEU A 195 -26.05 3.38 -1.04
C LEU A 195 -26.40 1.90 -1.12
N LYS A 196 -26.14 1.29 -2.27
CA LYS A 196 -26.25 -0.15 -2.42
C LYS A 196 -25.01 -0.83 -1.82
N PHE A 197 -25.19 -1.55 -0.71
CA PHE A 197 -24.17 -2.46 -0.22
C PHE A 197 -24.16 -3.74 -1.05
N THR A 198 -23.00 -4.09 -1.58
CA THR A 198 -22.75 -5.39 -2.22
C THR A 198 -21.92 -6.23 -1.28
N LYS A 199 -22.51 -7.33 -0.79
CA LYS A 199 -21.83 -8.29 0.08
C LYS A 199 -20.84 -9.12 -0.75
N ASN A 200 -19.65 -9.32 -0.20
CA ASN A 200 -18.67 -10.27 -0.74
C ASN A 200 -19.08 -11.69 -0.32
N ASP A 201 -19.36 -12.56 -1.29
CA ASP A 201 -19.71 -13.96 -1.04
C ASP A 201 -18.53 -14.80 -0.54
N LYS A 202 -17.31 -14.34 -0.80
CA LYS A 202 -16.05 -14.94 -0.30
C LYS A 202 -15.62 -14.45 1.07
N TYR A 203 -16.34 -13.51 1.69
CA TYR A 203 -16.00 -13.03 3.04
C TYR A 203 -16.02 -14.18 4.07
N ASN A 204 -14.90 -14.36 4.77
CA ASN A 204 -14.73 -15.44 5.74
C ASN A 204 -14.69 -14.90 7.19
N LEU A 205 -15.86 -14.63 7.77
CA LEU A 205 -15.97 -14.14 9.14
C LEU A 205 -15.25 -15.04 10.15
N GLU A 206 -15.35 -16.36 10.00
CA GLU A 206 -14.77 -17.32 10.94
C GLU A 206 -13.23 -17.21 11.03
N ARG A 207 -12.57 -16.91 9.90
CA ARG A 207 -11.12 -16.67 9.84
C ARG A 207 -10.70 -15.38 10.54
N TYR A 208 -11.54 -14.34 10.53
CA TYR A 208 -11.17 -12.99 10.96
C TYR A 208 -11.81 -12.52 12.27
N LYS A 209 -12.84 -13.19 12.79
CA LYS A 209 -13.55 -12.79 14.00
C LYS A 209 -12.65 -12.69 15.23
N SER A 210 -11.63 -13.55 15.36
CA SER A 210 -10.71 -13.52 16.49
C SER A 210 -9.41 -12.74 16.20
N GLN A 211 -9.32 -12.07 15.05
CA GLN A 211 -8.12 -11.32 14.69
C GLN A 211 -8.20 -9.90 15.23
N GLU A 212 -7.11 -9.50 15.87
CA GLU A 212 -6.92 -8.15 16.39
C GLU A 212 -5.97 -7.37 15.47
N PRO A 213 -6.18 -6.06 15.29
CA PRO A 213 -5.15 -5.22 14.69
C PRO A 213 -3.88 -5.22 15.54
N SER A 214 -2.74 -4.99 14.88
CA SER A 214 -1.46 -4.89 15.59
C SER A 214 -1.35 -3.60 16.42
N GLY A 215 -2.20 -2.61 16.18
CA GLY A 215 -2.24 -1.38 16.96
C GLY A 215 -0.94 -0.60 16.84
N GLU A 216 -0.40 -0.15 17.97
CA GLU A 216 0.84 0.63 18.02
C GLU A 216 2.06 -0.19 17.63
N GLN A 217 2.81 0.26 16.62
CA GLN A 217 4.06 -0.33 16.15
C GLN A 217 5.14 0.74 15.96
N LEU A 218 5.68 1.25 17.08
CA LEU A 218 6.69 2.31 17.11
C LEU A 218 7.94 2.02 16.26
N GLN A 219 8.31 0.75 16.13
CA GLN A 219 9.46 0.33 15.32
C GLN A 219 9.24 0.52 13.82
N LEU A 220 7.98 0.56 13.38
CA LEU A 220 7.61 0.80 11.99
C LEU A 220 7.48 2.29 11.66
N ALA A 221 7.63 3.18 12.66
CA ALA A 221 7.42 4.61 12.49
C ALA A 221 8.18 5.18 11.29
N GLY A 222 9.42 4.72 11.05
CA GLY A 222 10.22 5.13 9.90
C GLY A 222 10.42 6.64 9.83
N LEU A 223 10.53 7.30 10.99
CA LEU A 223 10.82 8.73 11.08
C LEU A 223 12.12 9.05 10.35
N PRO A 224 12.19 10.17 9.62
CA PRO A 224 13.33 10.52 8.79
C PRO A 224 14.70 10.38 9.49
N LYS A 225 15.66 9.77 8.79
CA LYS A 225 17.07 9.61 9.18
C LYS A 225 18.00 10.12 8.06
N GLN A 226 19.27 10.27 8.38
CA GLN A 226 20.29 10.58 7.37
C GLN A 226 20.30 9.50 6.29
N GLY A 227 20.31 9.92 5.02
CA GLY A 227 20.28 9.01 3.87
C GLY A 227 18.88 8.69 3.32
N ASP A 228 17.81 9.13 3.99
CA ASP A 228 16.47 9.06 3.42
C ASP A 228 16.34 9.97 2.20
N VAL A 229 15.87 9.40 1.10
CA VAL A 229 15.66 10.13 -0.16
C VAL A 229 14.39 10.98 -0.11
N ASP A 230 14.39 12.11 -0.81
CA ASP A 230 13.27 13.04 -0.93
C ASP A 230 12.79 13.68 0.39
N VAL A 231 13.58 13.60 1.47
CA VAL A 231 13.30 14.25 2.75
C VAL A 231 14.24 15.45 2.93
N PRO A 232 13.72 16.67 3.21
CA PRO A 232 14.58 17.84 3.42
C PRO A 232 15.54 17.66 4.62
N ALA A 233 16.77 18.17 4.51
CA ALA A 233 17.78 18.07 5.57
C ALA A 233 17.31 18.66 6.91
N SER A 234 16.55 19.77 6.87
CA SER A 234 15.95 20.38 8.06
C SER A 234 14.95 19.48 8.78
N THR A 235 14.26 18.62 8.03
CA THR A 235 13.38 17.60 8.61
C THR A 235 14.20 16.51 9.29
N ILE A 236 15.27 16.05 8.64
CA ILE A 236 16.16 15.03 9.20
C ILE A 236 16.73 15.51 10.55
N GLU A 237 17.18 16.76 10.64
CA GLU A 237 17.72 17.35 11.87
C GLU A 237 16.73 17.27 13.05
N VAL A 238 15.45 17.57 12.81
CA VAL A 238 14.39 17.46 13.82
C VAL A 238 14.27 16.01 14.32
N PHE A 239 14.23 15.05 13.39
CA PHE A 239 13.97 13.64 13.73
C PHE A 239 15.18 12.87 14.27
N GLN A 240 16.41 13.32 13.97
CA GLN A 240 17.63 12.76 14.56
C GLN A 240 17.59 12.78 16.09
N ASN A 241 17.01 13.82 16.68
CA ASN A 241 16.86 13.91 18.13
C ASN A 241 15.72 13.04 18.68
N VAL A 242 14.70 12.75 17.87
CA VAL A 242 13.57 11.88 18.25
C VAL A 242 14.03 10.45 18.42
N TRP A 243 14.84 9.94 17.49
CA TRP A 243 15.43 8.60 17.59
C TRP A 243 16.31 8.40 18.83
N LYS A 244 16.84 9.48 19.43
CA LYS A 244 17.65 9.39 20.66
C LYS A 244 16.81 9.33 21.95
N ARG A 245 15.49 9.55 21.85
CA ARG A 245 14.58 9.70 23.00
C ARG A 245 13.61 8.51 23.09
N LYS A 246 13.08 8.29 24.29
CA LYS A 246 11.97 7.33 24.47
C LYS A 246 10.72 7.84 23.73
N PRO A 247 9.87 6.95 23.20
CA PRO A 247 10.03 5.49 23.21
C PRO A 247 10.84 4.93 22.03
N TRP A 248 11.25 5.75 21.05
CA TRP A 248 11.89 5.27 19.80
C TRP A 248 13.35 4.85 19.93
N LYS A 249 14.06 5.26 20.99
CA LYS A 249 15.49 4.93 21.21
C LYS A 249 15.86 3.47 20.96
N LYS A 250 15.02 2.53 21.42
CA LYS A 250 15.27 1.09 21.27
C LYS A 250 15.16 0.55 19.84
N TYR A 251 14.71 1.37 18.89
CA TYR A 251 14.52 0.98 17.49
C TYR A 251 15.47 1.75 16.54
N ALA A 252 16.32 2.62 17.09
CA ALA A 252 17.14 3.53 16.31
C ALA A 252 18.21 2.83 15.47
N ASP A 253 18.72 1.68 15.94
CA ASP A 253 19.89 1.00 15.38
C ASP A 253 19.57 0.06 14.20
N MET A 254 18.29 -0.15 13.89
CA MET A 254 17.87 -0.96 12.75
C MET A 254 17.28 -0.09 11.65
N SER A 255 17.40 -0.57 10.41
CA SER A 255 16.73 0.07 9.27
C SER A 255 15.22 -0.13 9.36
N THR A 256 14.47 0.80 8.76
CA THR A 256 13.01 0.71 8.73
C THR A 256 12.55 -0.51 7.93
N SER A 257 13.27 -0.87 6.86
CA SER A 257 13.00 -2.10 6.10
C SER A 257 13.20 -3.36 6.92
N ASP A 258 14.18 -3.41 7.83
CA ASP A 258 14.41 -4.59 8.68
C ASP A 258 13.31 -4.74 9.73
N HIS A 259 12.84 -3.62 10.31
CA HIS A 259 11.68 -3.63 11.22
C HIS A 259 10.42 -4.10 10.51
N LEU A 260 10.18 -3.64 9.27
CA LEU A 260 9.04 -4.09 8.49
C LEU A 260 9.16 -5.56 8.09
N ALA A 261 10.34 -6.01 7.65
CA ALA A 261 10.61 -7.41 7.37
C ALA A 261 10.28 -8.29 8.58
N ASN A 262 10.77 -7.93 9.77
CA ASN A 262 10.45 -8.60 11.02
C ASN A 262 8.95 -8.66 11.28
N PHE A 263 8.23 -7.54 11.09
CA PHE A 263 6.80 -7.49 11.26
C PHE A 263 6.06 -8.39 10.26
N VAL A 264 6.45 -8.35 8.98
CA VAL A 264 5.89 -9.21 7.93
C VAL A 264 6.07 -10.68 8.30
N TRP A 265 7.27 -11.10 8.71
CA TRP A 265 7.51 -12.49 9.06
C TRP A 265 6.76 -12.94 10.30
N THR A 266 6.76 -12.14 11.37
CA THR A 266 6.24 -12.55 12.68
C THR A 266 4.74 -12.32 12.86
N LYS A 267 4.17 -11.35 12.12
CA LYS A 267 2.76 -10.98 12.24
C LYS A 267 1.99 -11.36 11.00
N VAL A 268 2.42 -10.90 9.83
CA VAL A 268 1.64 -11.08 8.59
C VAL A 268 1.73 -12.53 8.12
N CYS A 269 2.92 -13.06 7.84
CA CYS A 269 3.06 -14.38 7.23
C CYS A 269 2.68 -15.56 8.12
N VAL A 270 2.99 -15.48 9.42
CA VAL A 270 2.61 -16.54 10.38
C VAL A 270 1.09 -16.65 10.54
N LYS A 271 0.34 -15.55 10.36
CA LYS A 271 -1.11 -15.51 10.65
C LYS A 271 -1.98 -15.33 9.42
N SER A 272 -1.43 -14.88 8.29
CA SER A 272 -2.20 -14.57 7.10
C SER A 272 -2.70 -15.82 6.41
N GLY A 273 -2.01 -16.96 6.51
CA GLY A 273 -2.33 -18.16 5.73
C GLY A 273 -2.34 -17.95 4.21
N ASN A 274 -1.68 -16.89 3.72
CA ASN A 274 -1.54 -16.59 2.30
C ASN A 274 -0.07 -16.77 1.88
N GLU A 275 0.26 -17.99 1.43
CA GLU A 275 1.61 -18.33 1.02
C GLU A 275 2.08 -17.52 -0.19
N ASN A 276 1.19 -17.13 -1.10
CA ASN A 276 1.55 -16.34 -2.27
C ASN A 276 2.14 -14.98 -1.88
N PHE A 277 1.48 -14.26 -0.95
CA PHE A 277 2.04 -13.02 -0.43
C PHE A 277 3.38 -13.25 0.28
N CYS A 278 3.48 -14.32 1.06
CA CYS A 278 4.71 -14.63 1.78
C CYS A 278 5.86 -15.01 0.86
N ASP A 279 5.59 -15.69 -0.25
CA ASP A 279 6.57 -15.95 -1.31
C ASP A 279 7.05 -14.64 -1.96
N LEU A 280 6.16 -13.67 -2.20
CA LEU A 280 6.56 -12.36 -2.69
C LEU A 280 7.42 -11.61 -1.66
N ALA A 281 7.03 -11.65 -0.38
CA ALA A 281 7.81 -11.07 0.70
C ALA A 281 9.21 -11.71 0.81
N ARG A 282 9.36 -13.02 0.55
CA ARG A 282 10.66 -13.73 0.55
C ARG A 282 11.60 -13.20 -0.52
N LYS A 283 11.08 -12.66 -1.63
CA LYS A 283 11.90 -12.08 -2.71
C LYS A 283 12.48 -10.71 -2.33
N GLN A 284 11.81 -9.96 -1.46
CA GLN A 284 12.23 -8.60 -1.08
C GLN A 284 12.96 -8.54 0.26
N TYR A 285 12.49 -9.30 1.24
CA TYR A 285 13.03 -9.29 2.58
C TYR A 285 13.84 -10.54 2.85
N LYS A 286 15.09 -10.35 3.31
CA LYS A 286 15.82 -11.43 3.97
C LYS A 286 15.07 -11.82 5.23
N ASN A 287 14.96 -13.11 5.52
CA ASN A 287 14.34 -13.58 6.76
C ASN A 287 15.37 -13.50 7.91
N PRO A 288 15.17 -12.61 8.90
CA PRO A 288 16.12 -12.42 9.99
C PRO A 288 16.24 -13.63 10.91
N SER A 289 15.22 -14.49 11.00
CA SER A 289 15.31 -15.75 11.77
C SER A 289 16.20 -16.82 11.13
N LYS A 290 16.60 -16.62 9.87
CA LYS A 290 17.47 -17.52 9.12
C LYS A 290 18.85 -16.92 8.80
N GLN A 291 19.16 -15.74 9.33
CA GLN A 291 20.48 -15.17 9.17
C GLN A 291 21.48 -15.97 10.02
N ASP A 292 22.44 -16.61 9.34
CA ASP A 292 23.64 -17.12 9.99
C ASP A 292 24.37 -15.91 10.60
N PRO A 293 24.66 -15.90 11.91
CA PRO A 293 25.38 -14.79 12.55
C PRO A 293 26.75 -14.49 11.92
N ASN A 294 27.28 -15.37 11.05
CA ASN A 294 28.56 -15.20 10.37
C ASN A 294 28.48 -14.64 8.92
N GLU A 295 27.28 -14.33 8.38
CA GLU A 295 27.13 -13.91 6.97
C GLU A 295 27.24 -12.39 6.72
N ASN A 296 27.62 -11.59 7.72
CA ASN A 296 27.82 -10.15 7.59
C ASN A 296 29.18 -9.84 6.93
N GLY A 297 29.27 -9.97 5.61
CA GLY A 297 30.55 -9.75 4.92
C GLY A 297 30.54 -9.38 3.44
N ASP A 298 29.45 -9.57 2.68
CA ASP A 298 29.48 -9.25 1.25
C ASP A 298 28.36 -8.27 0.86
N GLU A 299 28.78 -7.01 0.75
CA GLU A 299 28.12 -5.97 -0.03
C GLU A 299 27.82 -6.54 -1.44
N LEU A 300 26.55 -6.55 -1.84
CA LEU A 300 26.11 -6.90 -3.20
C LEU A 300 26.75 -5.92 -4.19
N LYS A 301 27.96 -6.25 -4.66
CA LYS A 301 28.57 -5.56 -5.80
C LYS A 301 27.69 -5.82 -7.01
N ASP A 302 27.32 -4.73 -7.68
CA ASP A 302 26.53 -4.69 -8.91
C ASP A 302 26.79 -5.90 -9.81
N GLY A 303 25.84 -6.84 -9.80
CA GLY A 303 25.89 -8.03 -10.61
C GLY A 303 25.73 -7.66 -12.08
N LYS A 304 26.80 -7.82 -12.86
CA LYS A 304 26.72 -7.89 -14.33
C LYS A 304 25.67 -8.92 -14.72
N VAL A 305 24.58 -8.46 -15.31
CA VAL A 305 23.53 -9.30 -15.89
C VAL A 305 24.11 -10.07 -17.08
N ASP A 306 23.95 -11.40 -17.10
CA ASP A 306 24.28 -12.24 -18.26
C ASP A 306 23.32 -11.87 -19.42
N PRO A 307 23.82 -11.38 -20.57
CA PRO A 307 22.99 -10.91 -21.67
C PRO A 307 22.20 -12.01 -22.39
N ARG A 308 22.36 -13.28 -22.02
CA ARG A 308 21.78 -14.44 -22.75
C ARG A 308 20.38 -14.87 -22.29
N CYS A 309 19.76 -14.15 -21.36
CA CYS A 309 18.38 -14.41 -20.93
C CYS A 309 17.40 -13.25 -21.19
N ASN A 310 17.70 -12.37 -22.16
CA ASN A 310 16.72 -11.44 -22.69
C ASN A 310 16.05 -12.07 -23.91
N ASP A 311 14.83 -12.59 -23.71
CA ASP A 311 13.71 -12.39 -24.64
C ASP A 311 12.44 -13.02 -24.08
N LYS A 312 11.59 -12.16 -23.52
CA LYS A 312 10.12 -12.18 -23.67
C LYS A 312 9.55 -10.90 -23.06
N LYS A 313 9.42 -9.88 -23.91
CA LYS A 313 8.54 -8.74 -23.64
C LYS A 313 7.11 -9.26 -23.45
N PHE A 314 6.61 -9.28 -22.23
CA PHE A 314 5.17 -9.23 -21.99
C PHE A 314 4.77 -7.75 -22.07
N SER A 315 4.46 -7.28 -23.28
CA SER A 315 3.81 -5.99 -23.48
C SER A 315 2.30 -6.19 -23.45
N GLY A 316 1.73 -6.15 -22.26
CA GLY A 316 0.31 -5.88 -22.07
C GLY A 316 0.20 -4.84 -20.98
N SER A 317 -0.05 -3.58 -21.35
CA SER A 317 -0.23 -2.52 -20.37
C SER A 317 -1.61 -2.69 -19.71
N MET A 318 -1.76 -2.23 -18.47
CA MET A 318 -3.03 -2.26 -17.73
C MET A 318 -4.17 -1.50 -18.46
N ALA A 319 -3.83 -0.60 -19.39
CA ALA A 319 -4.80 0.08 -20.25
C ALA A 319 -5.41 -0.83 -21.33
N ASP A 320 -4.76 -1.94 -21.68
CA ASP A 320 -5.23 -2.86 -22.73
C ASP A 320 -6.33 -3.81 -22.22
N ARG A 321 -6.40 -4.09 -20.90
CA ARG A 321 -7.43 -4.96 -20.31
C ARG A 321 -8.82 -4.31 -20.22
N VAL A 322 -8.91 -2.98 -20.16
CA VAL A 322 -10.21 -2.27 -20.08
C VAL A 322 -10.95 -2.28 -21.43
N ARG A 323 -10.29 -2.67 -22.53
CA ARG A 323 -10.88 -2.62 -23.88
C ARG A 323 -11.44 -3.96 -24.37
N ASP A 324 -11.14 -5.09 -23.72
CA ASP A 324 -11.42 -6.42 -24.28
C ASP A 324 -12.67 -7.13 -23.71
N GLU A 325 -13.27 -6.64 -22.62
CA GLU A 325 -14.49 -7.27 -22.05
C GLU A 325 -15.80 -6.99 -22.83
N ARG A 326 -15.76 -6.24 -23.94
CA ARG A 326 -16.95 -5.96 -24.78
C ARG A 326 -17.14 -6.88 -25.98
N ARG A 327 -16.33 -7.93 -26.18
CA ARG A 327 -16.55 -8.89 -27.27
C ARG A 327 -16.65 -10.32 -26.76
N LYS A 328 -17.89 -10.79 -26.61
CA LYS A 328 -18.20 -12.22 -26.57
C LYS A 328 -17.86 -12.85 -27.93
N GLN A 329 -16.94 -13.81 -27.96
CA GLN A 329 -17.13 -15.15 -28.56
C GLN A 329 -15.83 -16.01 -28.47
N PRO A 330 -15.95 -17.36 -28.49
CA PRO A 330 -14.90 -18.25 -28.00
C PRO A 330 -14.02 -18.79 -29.13
N LEU A 331 -12.71 -18.82 -28.92
CA LEU A 331 -11.84 -19.72 -29.68
C LEU A 331 -10.89 -20.43 -28.72
N GLY A 332 -11.04 -21.75 -28.66
CA GLY A 332 -10.13 -22.63 -27.97
C GLY A 332 -8.77 -22.66 -28.65
N SER A 333 -7.72 -22.74 -27.85
CA SER A 333 -6.45 -23.28 -28.29
C SER A 333 -5.67 -23.87 -27.11
N SER A 334 -5.23 -25.10 -27.32
CA SER A 334 -4.49 -25.91 -26.36
C SER A 334 -3.07 -25.35 -26.17
N TRP A 335 -2.63 -25.21 -24.92
CA TRP A 335 -1.22 -24.90 -24.62
C TRP A 335 -0.47 -26.18 -24.21
N ARG A 336 0.38 -26.69 -25.11
CA ARG A 336 1.40 -27.70 -24.80
C ARG A 336 2.56 -27.03 -24.05
N ARG A 337 2.84 -27.50 -22.82
CA ARG A 337 4.08 -27.18 -22.09
C ARG A 337 5.26 -27.88 -22.76
N ARG A 338 6.32 -27.14 -23.10
CA ARG A 338 7.65 -27.72 -23.38
C ARG A 338 8.52 -27.59 -22.13
N ASN A 339 8.98 -28.73 -21.63
CA ASN A 339 9.92 -28.85 -20.51
C ASN A 339 11.32 -28.38 -20.92
N CYS A 340 11.93 -27.49 -20.15
CA CYS A 340 13.36 -27.23 -20.20
C CYS A 340 14.05 -28.12 -19.16
N LYS A 341 14.93 -29.02 -19.60
CA LYS A 341 15.82 -29.81 -18.73
C LYS A 341 17.07 -29.00 -18.37
N ALA A 342 17.53 -29.14 -17.14
CA ALA A 342 18.81 -28.61 -16.67
C ALA A 342 20.01 -29.41 -17.26
N PRO A 343 21.18 -28.79 -17.47
CA PRO A 343 22.37 -29.50 -17.92
C PRO A 343 23.06 -30.25 -16.77
N SER A 344 23.49 -31.48 -17.07
CA SER A 344 24.31 -32.33 -16.20
C SER A 344 25.73 -31.78 -16.09
N LYS A 345 26.26 -31.75 -14.86
CA LYS A 345 27.67 -31.45 -14.59
C LYS A 345 28.58 -32.56 -15.14
N ARG A 346 29.70 -32.18 -15.77
CA ARG A 346 30.94 -32.95 -15.80
C ARG A 346 31.98 -32.17 -15.02
#